data_AF-A0AAU9CEI9-F1
#
_entry.id   AF-A0AAU9CEI9-F1
#
_cell.length_a   1.000
_cell.length_b   1.000
_cell.length_c   1.000
_cell.angle_alpha   90.00
_cell.angle_beta   90.00
_cell.angle_gamma   90.00
#
_symmetry.space_group_name_H-M   'P 1'
#
loop_
_entity.id
_entity.type
_entity.pdbx_description
1 polymer ?
#
loop_
_entity_poly.entity_id
_entity_poly.type
_entity_poly.pdbx_seq_one_letter_code
_entity_poly.pdbx_strand_id
1 'polypeptide(L)'
;MSTLDLIKTNLKDNANRARTVNIVFMIFVAVSIFQFFFSIVLIGVFESGDYELTATFQVLESIIALAVFGLMIVSIVVFLNWFRRAYGNLHRAGVKHLEYSETMAIWAFFIPFVNLVRPYSIMKEIWNDTQSAIQKLDSDYSPNISTSLVGWWWGFHIFSNIVSTAIVRLSPEGVTLQELTTIAQADLFIHTMTAIDALLVVLMVRKISNMESKLFEESKKASDDFA
;
A
#
# COMPACT_ATOMS: atom_id res chain seq x y z
N MET A 1 20.64 -15.79 -18.21
CA MET A 1 19.62 -16.80 -17.84
C MET A 1 18.94 -17.18 -19.13
N SER A 2 18.91 -18.47 -19.49
CA SER A 2 18.27 -18.93 -20.73
C SER A 2 16.76 -19.04 -20.56
N THR A 3 15.99 -18.96 -21.64
CA THR A 3 14.54 -19.20 -21.65
C THR A 3 14.16 -20.53 -20.99
N LEU A 4 15.00 -21.56 -21.15
CA LEU A 4 14.92 -22.86 -20.46
C LEU A 4 14.91 -22.80 -18.93
N ASP A 5 15.58 -21.80 -18.34
CA ASP A 5 15.61 -21.63 -16.88
C ASP A 5 14.29 -21.03 -16.37
N LEU A 6 13.60 -20.20 -17.18
CA LEU A 6 12.28 -19.62 -16.86
C LEU A 6 11.16 -20.66 -17.00
N ILE A 7 11.30 -21.57 -17.96
CA ILE A 7 10.34 -22.65 -18.22
C ILE A 7 10.25 -23.64 -17.04
N LYS A 8 11.36 -23.87 -16.32
CA LYS A 8 11.39 -24.76 -15.15
C LYS A 8 10.94 -24.10 -13.84
N THR A 9 10.41 -22.87 -13.89
CA THR A 9 10.13 -22.10 -12.68
C THR A 9 8.77 -22.43 -12.08
N ASN A 10 8.74 -22.66 -10.76
CA ASN A 10 7.51 -22.87 -10.00
C ASN A 10 6.94 -21.51 -9.56
N LEU A 11 6.62 -20.63 -10.51
CA LEU A 11 5.97 -19.35 -10.22
C LEU A 11 4.68 -19.59 -9.45
N LYS A 12 4.42 -18.75 -8.45
CA LYS A 12 3.24 -18.88 -7.60
C LYS A 12 2.26 -17.78 -7.92
N ASP A 13 1.04 -18.15 -8.28
CA ASP A 13 -0.03 -17.20 -8.52
C ASP A 13 -0.21 -16.23 -7.32
N ASN A 14 -0.24 -14.94 -7.64
CA ASN A 14 -0.36 -13.84 -6.70
C ASN A 14 -1.64 -13.01 -6.92
N ALA A 15 -2.46 -13.34 -7.93
CA ALA A 15 -3.63 -12.56 -8.34
C ALA A 15 -4.68 -12.45 -7.22
N ASN A 16 -4.96 -13.55 -6.51
CA ASN A 16 -5.90 -13.54 -5.39
C ASN A 16 -5.43 -12.61 -4.26
N ARG A 17 -4.13 -12.55 -3.96
CA ARG A 17 -3.59 -11.64 -2.94
C ARG A 17 -3.68 -10.19 -3.39
N ALA A 18 -3.35 -9.91 -4.65
CA ALA A 18 -3.52 -8.58 -5.23
C ALA A 18 -4.98 -8.12 -5.19
N ARG A 19 -5.94 -9.02 -5.48
CA ARG A 19 -7.37 -8.74 -5.35
C ARG A 19 -7.76 -8.41 -3.90
N THR A 20 -7.29 -9.19 -2.92
CA THR A 20 -7.53 -8.90 -1.50
C THR A 20 -6.97 -7.55 -1.10
N VAL A 21 -5.72 -7.22 -1.49
CA VAL A 21 -5.11 -5.90 -1.24
C VAL A 21 -5.97 -4.79 -1.84
N ASN A 22 -6.36 -4.92 -3.10
CA ASN A 22 -7.21 -3.92 -3.76
C ASN A 22 -8.56 -3.72 -3.05
N ILE A 23 -9.21 -4.79 -2.60
CA ILE A 23 -10.47 -4.69 -1.84
C ILE A 23 -10.25 -3.97 -0.51
N VAL A 24 -9.26 -4.40 0.28
CA VAL A 24 -8.97 -3.82 1.60
C VAL A 24 -8.60 -2.35 1.48
N PHE A 25 -7.75 -1.97 0.52
CA PHE A 25 -7.36 -0.57 0.33
C PHE A 25 -8.49 0.28 -0.25
N MET A 26 -9.40 -0.28 -1.07
CA MET A 26 -10.61 0.43 -1.48
C MET A 26 -11.58 0.66 -0.32
N ILE A 27 -11.71 -0.29 0.61
CA ILE A 27 -12.43 -0.08 1.88
C ILE A 27 -11.76 1.04 2.67
N PHE A 28 -10.42 1.05 2.73
CA PHE A 28 -9.66 2.12 3.39
C PHE A 28 -9.95 3.51 2.79
N VAL A 29 -10.05 3.62 1.46
CA VAL A 29 -10.46 4.85 0.77
C VAL A 29 -11.88 5.26 1.18
N ALA A 30 -12.84 4.33 1.14
CA ALA A 30 -14.23 4.62 1.51
C ALA A 30 -14.35 5.07 2.97
N VAL A 31 -13.64 4.41 3.88
CA VAL A 31 -13.57 4.78 5.30
C VAL A 31 -12.92 6.15 5.48
N SER A 32 -11.84 6.45 4.76
CA SER A 32 -11.19 7.77 4.82
C SER A 32 -12.11 8.90 4.35
N ILE A 33 -12.89 8.67 3.29
CA ILE A 33 -13.89 9.63 2.81
C ILE A 33 -15.01 9.80 3.84
N PHE A 34 -15.51 8.70 4.43
CA PHE A 34 -16.50 8.77 5.50
C PHE A 34 -15.96 9.57 6.70
N GLN A 35 -14.73 9.29 7.15
CA GLN A 35 -14.11 10.01 8.25
C GLN A 35 -13.93 11.49 7.95
N PHE A 36 -13.56 11.85 6.72
CA PHE A 36 -13.49 13.26 6.30
C PHE A 36 -14.82 13.99 6.53
N PHE A 37 -15.94 13.41 6.09
CA PHE A 37 -17.26 14.03 6.32
C PHE A 37 -17.67 13.98 7.80
N PHE A 38 -17.30 12.92 8.52
CA PHE A 38 -17.53 12.81 9.95
C PHE A 38 -16.79 13.92 10.73
N SER A 39 -15.54 14.23 10.38
CA SER A 39 -14.77 15.33 10.97
C SER A 39 -15.40 16.70 10.71
N ILE A 40 -16.04 16.92 9.55
CA ILE A 40 -16.83 18.15 9.30
C ILE A 40 -17.99 18.26 10.28
N VAL A 41 -18.69 17.14 10.54
CA VAL A 41 -19.79 17.12 11.51
C VAL A 41 -19.26 17.36 12.93
N LEU A 42 -18.14 16.75 13.30
CA LEU A 42 -17.49 16.97 14.61
C LEU A 42 -17.15 18.44 14.85
N ILE A 43 -16.61 19.14 13.85
CA ILE A 43 -16.32 20.58 13.95
C ILE A 43 -17.59 21.37 14.33
N GLY A 44 -18.71 21.10 13.64
CA GLY A 44 -19.99 21.76 13.95
C GLY A 44 -20.53 21.40 15.34
N VAL A 45 -20.34 20.15 15.78
CA VAL A 45 -20.72 19.71 17.13
C VAL A 45 -19.89 20.43 18.19
N PHE A 46 -18.58 20.52 18.03
CA PHE A 46 -17.69 21.18 18.99
C PHE A 46 -17.94 22.70 19.06
N GLU A 47 -18.19 23.33 17.91
CA GLU A 47 -18.52 24.76 17.83
C GLU A 47 -19.89 25.10 18.42
N SER A 48 -20.81 24.13 18.50
CA SER A 48 -22.15 24.35 19.08
C SER A 48 -22.12 24.66 20.58
N GLY A 49 -21.06 24.27 21.28
CA GLY A 49 -20.98 24.40 22.74
C GLY A 49 -21.80 23.36 23.53
N ASP A 50 -22.47 22.43 22.85
CA ASP A 50 -23.25 21.38 23.48
C ASP A 50 -22.33 20.26 24.01
N TYR A 51 -22.12 20.27 25.33
CA TYR A 51 -21.23 19.30 26.00
C TYR A 51 -21.77 17.86 25.97
N GLU A 52 -23.09 17.65 25.98
CA GLU A 52 -23.68 16.30 25.96
C GLU A 52 -23.56 15.68 24.56
N LEU A 53 -23.84 16.49 23.54
CA LEU A 53 -23.65 16.10 22.14
C LEU A 53 -22.17 15.84 21.83
N THR A 54 -21.28 16.73 22.30
CA THR A 54 -19.82 16.58 22.14
C THR A 54 -19.34 15.27 22.74
N ALA A 55 -19.70 14.96 23.99
CA ALA A 55 -19.30 13.73 24.65
C ALA A 55 -19.77 12.48 23.88
N THR A 56 -21.00 12.49 23.36
CA THR A 56 -21.53 11.40 22.55
C THR A 56 -20.70 11.17 21.29
N PHE A 57 -20.37 12.24 20.57
CA PHE A 57 -19.60 12.16 19.33
C PHE A 57 -18.14 11.76 19.54
N GLN A 58 -17.50 12.17 20.65
CA GLN A 58 -16.15 11.71 21.02
C GLN A 58 -16.10 10.19 21.28
N VAL A 59 -17.15 9.63 21.90
CA VAL A 59 -17.27 8.17 22.07
C VAL A 59 -17.38 7.48 20.71
N LEU A 60 -18.19 8.01 19.79
CA LEU A 60 -18.31 7.47 18.43
C LEU A 60 -16.98 7.55 17.67
N GLU A 61 -16.28 8.67 17.76
CA GLU A 61 -14.96 8.87 17.18
C GLU A 61 -13.96 7.83 17.70
N SER A 62 -13.95 7.58 19.00
CA SER A 62 -13.08 6.56 19.63
C SER A 62 -13.38 5.14 19.12
N ILE A 63 -14.66 4.79 18.92
CA ILE A 63 -15.06 3.50 18.36
C ILE A 63 -14.63 3.38 16.90
N ILE A 64 -14.80 4.45 16.10
CA ILE A 64 -14.35 4.50 14.71
C ILE A 64 -12.84 4.35 14.64
N ALA A 65 -12.08 5.07 15.50
CA ALA A 65 -10.64 4.99 15.56
C ALA A 65 -10.15 3.56 15.85
N LEU A 66 -10.80 2.85 16.77
CA LEU A 66 -10.48 1.45 17.06
C LEU A 66 -10.74 0.52 15.86
N ALA A 67 -11.85 0.72 15.15
CA ALA A 67 -12.17 -0.04 13.94
C ALA A 67 -11.15 0.22 12.81
N VAL A 68 -10.77 1.50 12.62
CA VAL A 68 -9.76 1.93 11.64
C VAL A 68 -8.39 1.36 11.98
N PHE A 69 -8.02 1.33 13.27
CA PHE A 69 -6.79 0.69 13.72
C PHE A 69 -6.77 -0.81 13.36
N GLY A 70 -7.87 -1.52 13.59
CA GLY A 70 -8.01 -2.92 13.16
C GLY A 70 -7.86 -3.08 11.63
N LEU A 71 -8.52 -2.22 10.86
CA LEU A 71 -8.40 -2.21 9.39
C LEU A 71 -6.96 -1.93 8.93
N MET A 72 -6.23 -1.06 9.63
CA MET A 72 -4.81 -0.78 9.36
C MET A 72 -3.93 -2.02 9.57
N ILE A 73 -4.16 -2.79 10.65
CA ILE A 73 -3.42 -4.04 10.85
C ILE A 73 -3.71 -5.04 9.73
N VAL A 74 -4.99 -5.17 9.34
CA VAL A 74 -5.38 -6.04 8.22
C VAL A 74 -4.71 -5.58 6.92
N SER A 75 -4.70 -4.27 6.62
CA SER A 75 -4.11 -3.71 5.40
C SER A 75 -2.60 -3.99 5.32
N ILE A 76 -1.87 -3.83 6.43
CA ILE A 76 -0.45 -4.15 6.54
C ILE A 76 -0.22 -5.64 6.25
N VAL A 77 -0.97 -6.54 6.90
CA VAL A 77 -0.78 -7.99 6.74
C VAL A 77 -1.07 -8.44 5.31
N VAL A 78 -2.17 -7.98 4.69
CA VAL A 78 -2.50 -8.38 3.31
C VAL A 78 -1.50 -7.81 2.31
N PHE A 79 -1.07 -6.56 2.50
CA PHE A 79 -0.08 -5.91 1.63
C PHE A 79 1.27 -6.63 1.71
N LEU A 80 1.80 -6.88 2.91
CA LEU A 80 3.10 -7.54 3.08
C LEU A 80 3.09 -8.99 2.54
N ASN A 81 1.98 -9.71 2.68
CA ASN A 81 1.84 -11.05 2.13
C ASN A 81 1.85 -11.06 0.59
N TRP A 82 1.18 -10.08 -0.04
CA TRP A 82 1.24 -9.89 -1.49
C TRP A 82 2.63 -9.45 -1.95
N PHE A 83 3.20 -8.45 -1.27
CA PHE A 83 4.49 -7.85 -1.60
C PHE A 83 5.63 -8.86 -1.53
N ARG A 84 5.68 -9.65 -0.44
CA ARG A 84 6.65 -10.75 -0.32
C ARG A 84 6.49 -11.79 -1.40
N ARG A 85 5.25 -12.14 -1.77
CA ARG A 85 4.99 -13.13 -2.83
C ARG A 85 5.50 -12.63 -4.18
N ALA A 86 5.24 -11.36 -4.51
CA ALA A 86 5.70 -10.72 -5.74
C ALA A 86 7.24 -10.75 -5.82
N TYR A 87 7.92 -10.33 -4.76
CA TYR A 87 9.39 -10.38 -4.72
C TYR A 87 9.94 -11.83 -4.78
N GLY A 88 9.30 -12.75 -4.06
CA GLY A 88 9.64 -14.17 -4.11
C GLY A 88 9.47 -14.78 -5.50
N ASN A 89 8.54 -14.28 -6.31
CA ASN A 89 8.35 -14.74 -7.68
C ASN A 89 9.51 -14.32 -8.59
N LEU A 90 10.17 -13.19 -8.33
CA LEU A 90 11.39 -12.82 -9.05
C LEU A 90 12.55 -13.79 -8.76
N HIS A 91 12.71 -14.22 -7.50
CA HIS A 91 13.68 -15.25 -7.16
C HIS A 91 13.37 -16.58 -7.87
N ARG A 92 12.09 -16.97 -7.93
CA ARG A 92 11.64 -18.17 -8.64
C ARG A 92 11.83 -18.04 -10.14
N ALA A 93 11.64 -16.84 -10.69
CA ALA A 93 11.95 -16.47 -12.07
C ALA A 93 13.46 -16.36 -12.35
N GLY A 94 14.32 -16.77 -11.41
CA GLY A 94 15.78 -16.86 -11.62
C GLY A 94 16.49 -15.52 -11.83
N VAL A 95 15.89 -14.40 -11.41
CA VAL A 95 16.53 -13.08 -11.46
C VAL A 95 17.75 -13.08 -10.53
N LYS A 96 18.95 -12.93 -11.09
CA LYS A 96 20.23 -13.12 -10.36
C LYS A 96 20.74 -11.88 -9.64
N HIS A 97 20.28 -10.69 -10.03
CA HIS A 97 20.78 -9.41 -9.52
C HIS A 97 19.88 -8.79 -8.45
N LEU A 98 18.93 -9.56 -7.89
CA LEU A 98 18.09 -9.10 -6.79
C LEU A 98 18.95 -8.74 -5.58
N GLU A 99 18.78 -7.54 -5.04
CA GLU A 99 19.64 -7.02 -3.98
C GLU A 99 19.33 -7.65 -2.61
N TYR A 100 18.13 -8.20 -2.43
CA TYR A 100 17.62 -8.65 -1.13
C TYR A 100 17.06 -10.06 -1.17
N SER A 101 16.80 -10.63 0.01
CA SER A 101 16.11 -11.92 0.15
C SER A 101 14.59 -11.74 0.21
N GLU A 102 13.84 -12.82 -0.08
CA GLU A 102 12.37 -12.85 0.06
C GLU A 102 11.91 -12.46 1.48
N THR A 103 12.66 -12.83 2.52
CA THR A 103 12.30 -12.47 3.91
C THR A 103 12.54 -10.99 4.21
N MET A 104 13.56 -10.38 3.60
CA MET A 104 13.86 -8.97 3.75
C MET A 104 12.72 -8.07 3.22
N ALA A 105 11.92 -8.56 2.26
CA ALA A 105 10.73 -7.85 1.78
C ALA A 105 9.68 -7.56 2.87
N ILE A 106 9.65 -8.34 3.96
CA ILE A 106 8.83 -8.05 5.14
C ILE A 106 9.60 -7.16 6.12
N TRP A 107 10.79 -7.59 6.53
CA TRP A 107 11.55 -6.92 7.59
C TRP A 107 11.95 -5.49 7.24
N ALA A 108 12.05 -5.18 5.95
CA ALA A 108 12.31 -3.84 5.44
C ALA A 108 11.34 -2.79 5.99
N PHE A 109 10.08 -3.13 6.29
CA PHE A 109 9.10 -2.17 6.79
C PHE A 109 9.21 -1.89 8.29
N PHE A 110 9.86 -2.77 9.05
CA PHE A 110 9.89 -2.71 10.51
C PHE A 110 11.22 -2.23 11.09
N ILE A 111 12.31 -2.35 10.32
CA ILE A 111 13.63 -1.92 10.78
C ILE A 111 13.76 -0.40 10.59
N PRO A 112 14.06 0.37 11.65
CA PRO A 112 14.25 1.82 11.54
C PRO A 112 15.31 2.21 10.50
N PHE A 113 15.07 3.30 9.78
CA PHE A 113 15.88 3.83 8.66
C PHE A 113 15.86 2.96 7.40
N VAL A 114 15.92 1.64 7.56
CA VAL A 114 15.73 0.66 6.48
C VAL A 114 14.34 0.81 5.87
N ASN A 115 13.34 1.05 6.71
CA ASN A 115 11.94 1.30 6.33
C ASN A 115 11.71 2.57 5.50
N LEU A 116 12.72 3.43 5.33
CA LEU A 116 12.63 4.63 4.48
C LEU A 116 13.10 4.36 3.05
N VAL A 117 13.94 3.33 2.84
CA VAL A 117 14.65 3.13 1.57
C VAL A 117 14.35 1.76 0.95
N ARG A 118 14.38 0.69 1.75
CA ARG A 118 14.34 -0.67 1.22
C ARG A 118 12.99 -1.07 0.61
N PRO A 119 11.82 -0.72 1.19
CA PRO A 119 10.55 -0.99 0.52
C PRO A 119 10.48 -0.42 -0.90
N TYR A 120 11.01 0.78 -1.10
CA TYR A 120 11.08 1.42 -2.41
C TYR A 120 12.03 0.71 -3.38
N SER A 121 13.23 0.33 -2.93
CA SER A 121 14.18 -0.44 -3.76
C SER A 121 13.56 -1.77 -4.20
N ILE A 122 12.98 -2.52 -3.26
CA ILE A 122 12.32 -3.81 -3.54
C ILE A 122 11.15 -3.62 -4.51
N MET A 123 10.32 -2.59 -4.32
CA MET A 123 9.22 -2.32 -5.24
C MET A 123 9.69 -1.96 -6.65
N LYS A 124 10.81 -1.23 -6.78
CA LYS A 124 11.43 -0.96 -8.09
C LYS A 124 11.94 -2.23 -8.76
N GLU A 125 12.56 -3.13 -8.01
CA GLU A 125 12.96 -4.46 -8.53
C GLU A 125 11.72 -5.24 -9.00
N ILE A 126 10.66 -5.33 -8.18
CA ILE A 126 9.37 -5.94 -8.57
C ILE A 126 8.87 -5.35 -9.89
N TRP A 127 8.83 -4.03 -10.00
CA TRP A 127 8.34 -3.35 -11.19
C TRP A 127 9.17 -3.62 -12.44
N ASN A 128 10.49 -3.51 -12.35
CA ASN A 128 11.38 -3.63 -13.50
C ASN A 128 11.57 -5.09 -13.91
N ASP A 129 11.90 -5.95 -12.95
CA ASP A 129 12.32 -7.33 -13.23
C ASP A 129 11.15 -8.24 -13.60
N THR A 130 9.92 -7.94 -13.15
CA THR A 130 8.72 -8.64 -13.65
C THR A 130 8.57 -8.39 -15.16
N GLN A 131 8.74 -7.15 -15.60
CA GLN A 131 8.63 -6.79 -17.02
C GLN A 131 9.77 -7.37 -17.85
N SER A 132 11.01 -7.34 -17.34
CA SER A 132 12.15 -7.98 -17.98
C SER A 132 12.02 -9.50 -18.06
N ALA A 133 11.35 -10.14 -17.10
CA ALA A 133 11.04 -11.56 -17.17
C ALA A 133 10.00 -11.87 -18.26
N ILE A 134 8.96 -11.05 -18.40
CA ILE A 134 7.97 -11.18 -19.49
C ILE A 134 8.66 -11.03 -20.85
N GLN A 135 9.50 -10.02 -21.03
CA GLN A 135 10.17 -9.74 -22.31
C GLN A 135 11.07 -10.90 -22.80
N LYS A 136 11.57 -11.75 -21.89
CA LYS A 136 12.34 -12.95 -22.24
C LYS A 136 11.48 -14.09 -22.78
N LEU A 137 10.19 -14.10 -22.44
CA LEU A 137 9.23 -15.12 -22.88
C LEU A 137 8.40 -14.63 -24.08
N ASP A 138 8.15 -13.32 -24.14
CA ASP A 138 7.40 -12.64 -25.19
C ASP A 138 8.24 -11.46 -25.72
N SER A 139 8.89 -11.66 -26.87
CA SER A 139 9.77 -10.64 -27.48
C SER A 139 9.02 -9.39 -27.95
N ASP A 140 7.72 -9.52 -28.19
CA ASP A 140 6.86 -8.41 -28.64
C ASP A 140 6.34 -7.58 -27.46
N TYR A 141 6.63 -8.01 -26.22
CA TYR A 141 6.27 -7.26 -25.03
C TYR A 141 7.05 -5.94 -24.94
N SER A 142 6.30 -4.83 -24.91
CA SER A 142 6.84 -3.49 -24.69
C SER A 142 6.78 -3.10 -23.20
N PRO A 143 7.90 -3.06 -22.48
CA PRO A 143 7.93 -2.74 -21.06
C PRO A 143 7.63 -1.26 -20.80
N ASN A 144 6.93 -0.98 -19.71
CA ASN A 144 6.79 0.37 -19.19
C ASN A 144 8.06 0.76 -18.42
N ILE A 145 8.89 1.58 -19.07
CA ILE A 145 10.17 2.08 -18.55
C ILE A 145 9.97 3.04 -17.37
N SER A 146 8.81 3.68 -17.25
CA SER A 146 8.58 4.67 -16.19
C SER A 146 8.28 4.00 -14.86
N THR A 147 9.12 4.28 -13.86
CA THR A 147 8.91 3.93 -12.45
C THR A 147 8.26 5.07 -11.66
N SER A 148 7.67 6.07 -12.33
CA SER A 148 7.15 7.28 -11.69
C SER A 148 6.07 6.97 -10.64
N LEU A 149 5.20 5.99 -10.91
CA LEU A 149 4.17 5.56 -9.95
C LEU A 149 4.77 5.02 -8.65
N VAL A 150 5.86 4.25 -8.74
CA VAL A 150 6.58 3.73 -7.57
C VAL A 150 7.21 4.88 -6.77
N GLY A 151 7.75 5.88 -7.47
CA GLY A 151 8.28 7.11 -6.86
C GLY A 151 7.19 7.95 -6.16
N TRP A 152 6.05 8.15 -6.81
CA TRP A 152 4.92 8.88 -6.24
C TRP A 152 4.31 8.18 -5.04
N TRP A 153 4.05 6.87 -5.14
CA TRP A 153 3.57 6.07 -4.01
C TRP A 153 4.50 6.22 -2.81
N TRP A 154 5.81 5.99 -2.99
CA TRP A 154 6.72 6.00 -1.86
C TRP A 154 7.00 7.40 -1.32
N GLY A 155 7.22 8.38 -2.20
CA GLY A 155 7.44 9.77 -1.80
C GLY A 155 6.25 10.35 -1.06
N PHE A 156 5.03 10.05 -1.54
CA PHE A 156 3.81 10.45 -0.87
C PHE A 156 3.62 9.73 0.47
N HIS A 157 3.92 8.43 0.54
CA HIS A 157 3.85 7.67 1.79
C HIS A 157 4.79 8.24 2.86
N ILE A 158 6.04 8.57 2.51
CA ILE A 158 6.97 9.19 3.47
C ILE A 158 6.49 10.59 3.87
N PHE A 159 6.04 11.40 2.90
CA PHE A 159 5.52 12.73 3.17
C PHE A 159 4.30 12.70 4.10
N SER A 160 3.33 11.82 3.84
CA SER A 160 2.14 11.66 4.67
C SER A 160 2.48 11.23 6.10
N ASN A 161 3.40 10.28 6.27
CA ASN A 161 3.84 9.86 7.60
C ASN A 161 4.53 11.00 8.38
N ILE A 162 5.38 11.80 7.72
CA ILE A 162 6.03 12.95 8.35
C ILE A 162 4.99 13.98 8.79
N VAL A 163 4.05 14.33 7.91
CA VAL A 163 3.03 15.34 8.22
C VAL A 163 2.06 14.84 9.29
N SER A 164 1.57 13.61 9.21
CA SER A 164 0.70 13.03 10.25
C SER A 164 1.41 12.97 11.60
N THR A 165 2.70 12.60 11.63
CA THR A 165 3.48 12.61 12.87
C THR A 165 3.65 14.02 13.43
N ALA A 166 3.88 15.02 12.56
CA ALA A 166 3.97 16.41 12.98
C ALA A 166 2.63 16.93 13.53
N ILE A 167 1.52 16.65 12.85
CA ILE A 167 0.17 16.99 13.30
C ILE A 167 -0.07 16.42 14.69
N VAL A 168 0.07 15.10 14.87
CA VAL A 168 -0.19 14.45 16.17
C VAL A 168 0.69 15.00 17.30
N ARG A 169 1.96 15.34 17.02
CA ARG A 169 2.88 15.89 18.03
C ARG A 169 2.61 17.35 18.39
N LEU A 170 2.03 18.11 17.46
CA LEU A 170 1.72 19.52 17.64
C LEU A 170 0.26 19.75 18.06
N SER A 171 -0.59 18.73 17.93
CA SER A 171 -1.98 18.78 18.34
C SER A 171 -2.09 19.01 19.85
N PRO A 172 -3.05 19.86 20.29
CA PRO A 172 -3.34 20.04 21.70
C PRO A 172 -3.89 18.75 22.34
N GLU A 173 -3.93 18.70 23.67
CA GLU A 173 -4.44 17.54 24.41
C GLU A 173 -5.96 17.35 24.27
N GLY A 174 -6.68 18.33 23.71
CA GLY A 174 -8.12 18.22 23.42
C GLY A 174 -9.01 18.42 24.64
N VAL A 175 -8.62 19.28 25.57
CA VAL A 175 -9.34 19.52 26.83
C VAL A 175 -10.46 20.55 26.64
N THR A 176 -10.27 21.51 25.74
CA THR A 176 -11.27 22.54 25.43
C THR A 176 -11.96 22.29 24.08
N LEU A 177 -13.18 22.81 23.92
CA LEU A 177 -13.91 22.73 22.64
C LEU A 177 -13.10 23.32 21.48
N GLN A 178 -12.36 24.40 21.72
CA GLN A 178 -11.52 25.02 20.69
C GLN A 178 -10.38 24.09 20.26
N GLU A 179 -9.75 23.39 21.21
CA GLU A 179 -8.69 22.42 20.92
C GLU A 179 -9.24 21.21 20.15
N LEU A 180 -10.42 20.70 20.52
CA LEU A 180 -11.10 19.63 19.80
C LEU A 180 -11.43 20.03 18.36
N THR A 181 -11.91 21.25 18.14
CA THR A 181 -12.12 21.80 16.79
C THR A 181 -10.82 21.84 15.99
N THR A 182 -9.71 22.26 16.60
CA THR A 182 -8.40 22.27 15.93
C THR A 182 -7.92 20.87 15.55
N ILE A 183 -8.13 19.87 16.42
CA ILE A 183 -7.81 18.46 16.12
C ILE A 183 -8.65 17.98 14.93
N ALA A 184 -9.97 18.16 14.97
CA ALA A 184 -10.86 17.72 13.89
C ALA A 184 -10.55 18.38 12.54
N GLN A 185 -10.11 19.65 12.54
CA GLN A 185 -9.62 20.33 11.34
C GLN A 185 -8.35 19.70 10.78
N ALA A 186 -7.42 19.30 11.65
CA ALA A 186 -6.19 18.61 11.23
C ALA A 186 -6.49 17.21 10.67
N ASP A 187 -7.49 16.52 11.24
CA ASP A 187 -7.93 15.20 10.76
C ASP A 187 -8.49 15.24 9.34
N LEU A 188 -9.15 16.33 8.92
CA LEU A 188 -9.56 16.51 7.51
C LEU A 188 -8.38 16.35 6.54
N PHE A 189 -7.23 16.91 6.92
CA PHE A 189 -6.02 16.79 6.11
C PHE A 189 -5.47 15.36 6.14
N ILE A 190 -5.42 14.73 7.32
CA ILE A 190 -4.97 13.34 7.48
C ILE A 190 -5.83 12.37 6.66
N HIS A 191 -7.16 12.49 6.72
CA HIS A 191 -8.09 11.64 5.97
C HIS A 191 -7.93 11.82 4.46
N THR A 192 -7.70 13.05 4.00
CA THR A 192 -7.41 13.33 2.59
C THR A 192 -6.12 12.65 2.13
N MET A 193 -5.04 12.78 2.90
CA MET A 193 -3.77 12.13 2.58
C MET A 193 -3.91 10.60 2.60
N THR A 194 -4.60 10.06 3.59
CA THR A 194 -4.82 8.62 3.73
C THR A 194 -5.58 8.05 2.53
N ALA A 195 -6.61 8.75 2.03
CA ALA A 195 -7.31 8.35 0.82
C ALA A 195 -6.40 8.34 -0.41
N ILE A 196 -5.54 9.36 -0.57
CA ILE A 196 -4.59 9.45 -1.69
C ILE A 196 -3.55 8.32 -1.61
N ASP A 197 -2.97 8.07 -0.43
CA ASP A 197 -1.98 7.00 -0.22
C ASP A 197 -2.59 5.63 -0.57
N ALA A 198 -3.81 5.36 -0.10
CA ALA A 198 -4.51 4.12 -0.40
C ALA A 198 -4.83 3.96 -1.89
N LEU A 199 -5.19 5.04 -2.59
CA LEU A 199 -5.40 5.01 -4.04
C LEU A 199 -4.10 4.72 -4.80
N LEU A 200 -2.97 5.29 -4.38
CA LEU A 200 -1.66 5.01 -4.97
C LEU A 200 -1.28 3.54 -4.82
N VAL A 201 -1.55 2.94 -3.65
CA VAL A 201 -1.38 1.49 -3.44
C VAL A 201 -2.26 0.68 -4.39
N VAL A 202 -3.56 0.99 -4.50
CA VAL A 202 -4.48 0.28 -5.42
C VAL A 202 -3.99 0.35 -6.87
N LEU A 203 -3.60 1.53 -7.34
CA LEU A 203 -3.12 1.73 -8.71
C LEU A 203 -1.84 0.92 -8.97
N MET A 204 -0.90 0.96 -8.02
CA MET A 204 0.36 0.24 -8.10
C MET A 204 0.16 -1.28 -8.10
N VAL A 205 -0.63 -1.80 -7.15
CA VAL A 205 -0.93 -3.24 -7.01
C VAL A 205 -1.65 -3.77 -8.24
N ARG A 206 -2.63 -3.05 -8.79
CA ARG A 206 -3.31 -3.42 -10.04
C ARG A 206 -2.31 -3.54 -11.20
N LYS A 207 -1.44 -2.55 -11.35
CA LYS A 207 -0.49 -2.51 -12.47
C LYS A 207 0.53 -3.64 -12.38
N ILE A 208 1.07 -3.92 -11.18
CA ILE A 208 1.98 -5.04 -10.95
C ILE A 208 1.25 -6.39 -11.10
N SER A 209 0.04 -6.54 -10.56
CA SER A 209 -0.73 -7.78 -10.69
C SER A 209 -1.00 -8.15 -12.14
N ASN A 210 -1.28 -7.16 -13.00
CA ASN A 210 -1.46 -7.42 -14.44
C ASN A 210 -0.16 -7.92 -15.09
N MET A 211 1.00 -7.39 -14.67
CA MET A 211 2.31 -7.89 -15.12
C MET A 211 2.58 -9.30 -14.61
N GLU A 212 2.34 -9.57 -13.33
CA GLU A 212 2.53 -10.90 -12.73
C GLU A 212 1.63 -11.95 -13.39
N SER A 213 0.36 -11.63 -13.68
CA SER A 213 -0.55 -12.54 -14.39
C SER A 213 -0.04 -12.87 -15.79
N LYS A 214 0.40 -11.86 -16.56
CA LYS A 214 0.99 -12.09 -17.88
C LYS A 214 2.24 -12.97 -17.80
N LEU A 215 3.14 -12.68 -16.85
CA LEU A 215 4.34 -13.49 -16.63
C LEU A 215 3.98 -14.96 -16.33
N PHE A 216 2.96 -15.17 -15.49
CA PHE A 216 2.49 -16.50 -15.13
C PHE A 216 1.90 -17.24 -16.34
N GLU A 217 1.10 -16.56 -17.18
CA GLU A 217 0.53 -17.13 -18.40
C GLU A 217 1.61 -17.51 -19.43
N GLU A 218 2.56 -16.60 -19.72
CA GLU A 218 3.64 -16.87 -20.67
C GLU A 218 4.58 -17.97 -20.17
N SER A 219 4.86 -18.01 -18.86
CA SER A 219 5.66 -19.09 -18.26
C SER A 219 4.97 -20.44 -18.39
N LYS A 220 3.64 -20.48 -18.31
CA LYS A 220 2.87 -21.72 -18.46
C LYS A 220 2.88 -22.20 -19.91
N LYS A 221 2.60 -21.31 -20.87
CA LYS A 221 2.66 -21.63 -22.31
C LYS A 221 4.02 -22.20 -22.69
N ALA A 222 5.09 -21.53 -22.26
CA ALA A 222 6.45 -21.99 -22.52
C ALA A 222 6.79 -23.30 -21.80
N SER A 223 6.09 -23.70 -20.73
CA SER A 223 6.25 -25.04 -20.14
C SER A 223 5.50 -26.11 -20.92
N ASP A 224 4.32 -25.79 -21.43
CA ASP A 224 3.49 -26.71 -22.21
C ASP A 224 4.13 -27.01 -23.58
N ASP A 225 4.79 -26.03 -24.22
CA ASP A 225 5.48 -26.19 -25.51
C ASP A 225 6.73 -27.09 -25.45
N PHE A 226 7.31 -27.29 -24.25
CA PHE A 226 8.53 -28.07 -24.03
C PHE A 226 8.28 -29.45 -23.40
N ALA A 227 7.03 -29.76 -23.03
CA ALA A 227 6.60 -31.04 -22.47
C ALA A 227 6.23 -32.04 -23.57
#